data_AF-A0A835XDI5-F1
#
_entry.id   AF-A0A835XDI5-F1
#
_cell.length_a   1.000
_cell.length_b   1.000
_cell.length_c   1.000
_cell.angle_alpha   90.00
_cell.angle_beta   90.00
_cell.angle_gamma   90.00
#
_symmetry.space_group_name_H-M   'P 1'
#
loop_
_entity.id
_entity.type
_entity.pdbx_description
1 polymer ?
#
loop_
_entity_poly.entity_id
_entity_poly.type
_entity_poly.pdbx_seq_one_letter_code
_entity_poly.pdbx_strand_id
1 'polypeptide(L)'
;MNASDNNDVVFARLKALGDTIKVLKPGKGDATVVAVVQEVLGFLAACQAQDAIAVSMKVLEDAVLLSPQAGTILRLEGGLKLVMRHLRNSVSLPPVAGPACRILAAAAATSAVTQQALAKEKGVGALLLSACAVHGRDPAVAGPLAELMAHISRSTKGAVQLEVDGLLPVLQELLVTYLGNWPVFGWVLKLIKNLAKYEYSMYGGGCTATAVPSYYSTVPYGSGGAGAGPGGAGGGSSTLVAARGGGGVLCCAGEGVRLLLGVARVLGRVPEQRKLLKRTSRALWLLCPHLLLPLPPLEPLAPLPSKDAPHLAVPS
;
A
#
# COMPACT_ATOMS: atom_id res chain seq x y z
N MET A 1 -7.25 -22.94 -39.08
CA MET A 1 -8.22 -22.42 -38.09
C MET A 1 -8.01 -20.92 -38.03
N ASN A 2 -9.04 -20.16 -38.39
CA ASN A 2 -8.95 -18.70 -38.45
C ASN A 2 -8.84 -18.15 -37.01
N ALA A 3 -8.13 -17.02 -36.85
CA ALA A 3 -7.97 -16.39 -35.54
C ALA A 3 -9.32 -15.99 -34.88
N SER A 4 -10.39 -15.84 -35.67
CA SER A 4 -11.76 -15.63 -35.19
C SER A 4 -12.29 -16.81 -34.38
N ASP A 5 -12.15 -18.03 -34.89
CA ASP A 5 -12.78 -19.22 -34.31
C ASP A 5 -12.12 -19.59 -32.97
N ASN A 6 -10.82 -19.30 -32.82
CA ASN A 6 -10.10 -19.47 -31.56
C ASN A 6 -10.56 -18.49 -30.49
N ASN A 7 -10.91 -17.25 -30.86
CA ASN A 7 -11.38 -16.27 -29.87
C ASN A 7 -12.76 -16.63 -29.34
N ASP A 8 -13.67 -17.13 -30.20
CA ASP A 8 -15.01 -17.54 -29.78
C ASP A 8 -14.97 -18.70 -28.78
N VAL A 9 -14.06 -19.66 -28.98
CA VAL A 9 -13.84 -20.76 -28.01
C VAL A 9 -13.32 -20.23 -26.68
N VAL A 10 -12.39 -19.28 -26.69
CA VAL A 10 -11.87 -18.65 -25.47
C VAL A 10 -12.98 -17.89 -24.73
N PHE A 11 -13.79 -17.10 -25.43
CA PHE A 11 -14.89 -16.36 -24.80
C PHE A 11 -15.98 -17.29 -24.25
N ALA A 12 -16.33 -18.36 -24.98
CA ALA A 12 -17.26 -19.37 -24.49
C ALA A 12 -16.73 -20.04 -23.22
N ARG A 13 -15.43 -20.36 -23.17
CA ARG A 13 -14.80 -20.97 -22.01
C ARG A 13 -14.75 -20.02 -20.81
N LEU A 14 -14.32 -18.78 -21.02
CA LEU A 14 -14.31 -17.75 -19.96
C LEU A 14 -15.71 -17.48 -19.41
N LYS A 15 -16.74 -17.47 -20.27
CA LYS A 15 -18.13 -17.35 -19.83
C LYS A 15 -18.54 -18.52 -18.94
N ALA A 16 -18.24 -19.76 -19.34
CA ALA A 16 -18.54 -20.94 -18.53
C ALA A 16 -17.83 -20.92 -17.16
N LEU A 17 -16.57 -20.46 -17.10
CA LEU A 17 -15.84 -20.27 -15.84
C LEU A 17 -16.50 -19.20 -14.96
N GLY A 18 -16.90 -18.07 -15.54
CA GLY A 18 -17.63 -17.01 -14.84
C GLY A 18 -18.98 -17.49 -14.28
N ASP A 19 -19.74 -18.25 -15.06
CA ASP A 19 -21.02 -18.81 -14.62
C ASP A 19 -20.84 -19.85 -13.52
N THR A 20 -19.75 -20.62 -13.56
CA THR A 20 -19.37 -21.54 -12.47
C THR A 20 -19.14 -20.78 -11.16
N ILE A 21 -18.40 -19.66 -11.19
CA ILE A 21 -18.14 -18.85 -9.99
C ILE A 21 -19.43 -18.27 -9.41
N LYS A 22 -20.35 -17.77 -10.24
CA LYS A 22 -21.60 -17.12 -9.79
C LYS A 22 -22.50 -18.02 -8.96
N VAL A 23 -22.44 -19.33 -9.17
CA VAL A 23 -23.28 -20.31 -8.45
C VAL A 23 -22.68 -20.69 -7.09
N LEU A 24 -21.38 -20.42 -6.88
CA LEU A 24 -20.69 -20.73 -5.64
C LEU A 24 -21.03 -19.73 -4.53
N LYS A 25 -21.06 -20.23 -3.29
CA LYS A 25 -21.24 -19.41 -2.09
C LYS A 25 -19.89 -19.07 -1.46
N PRO A 26 -19.73 -17.89 -0.83
CA PRO A 26 -18.49 -17.54 -0.13
C PRO A 26 -18.07 -18.62 0.86
N GLY A 27 -16.80 -19.04 0.80
CA GLY A 27 -16.24 -20.09 1.66
C GLY A 27 -16.67 -21.53 1.33
N LYS A 28 -17.36 -21.76 0.20
CA LYS A 28 -17.65 -23.11 -0.32
C LYS A 28 -17.04 -23.28 -1.71
N GLY A 29 -16.56 -24.49 -1.99
CA GLY A 29 -16.01 -24.83 -3.32
C GLY A 29 -14.59 -24.31 -3.56
N ASP A 30 -13.75 -24.23 -2.53
CA ASP A 30 -12.38 -23.72 -2.65
C ASP A 30 -11.58 -24.44 -3.75
N ALA A 31 -11.70 -25.76 -3.87
CA ALA A 31 -11.06 -26.53 -4.95
C ALA A 31 -11.50 -26.08 -6.36
N THR A 32 -12.79 -25.76 -6.53
CA THR A 32 -13.31 -25.22 -7.78
C THR A 32 -12.76 -23.82 -8.06
N VAL A 33 -12.71 -22.96 -7.03
CA VAL A 33 -12.12 -21.63 -7.16
C VAL A 33 -10.64 -21.70 -7.54
N VAL A 34 -9.88 -22.61 -6.93
CA VAL A 34 -8.46 -22.86 -7.28
C VAL A 34 -8.32 -23.19 -8.76
N ALA A 35 -9.11 -24.17 -9.25
CA ALA A 35 -9.05 -24.61 -10.63
C ALA A 35 -9.39 -23.47 -11.60
N VAL A 36 -10.42 -22.67 -11.30
CA VAL A 36 -10.79 -21.53 -12.12
C VAL A 36 -9.69 -20.47 -12.13
N VAL A 37 -9.09 -20.14 -10.97
CA VAL A 37 -7.98 -19.19 -10.90
C VAL A 37 -6.80 -19.66 -11.76
N GLN A 38 -6.39 -20.93 -11.64
CA GLN A 38 -5.29 -21.50 -12.42
C GLN A 38 -5.57 -21.44 -13.93
N GLU A 39 -6.79 -21.80 -14.34
CA GLU A 39 -7.18 -21.78 -15.76
C GLU A 39 -7.20 -20.35 -16.32
N VAL A 40 -7.76 -19.40 -15.57
CA VAL A 40 -7.80 -17.97 -15.97
C VAL A 40 -6.39 -17.37 -16.03
N LEU A 41 -5.48 -17.76 -15.15
CA LEU A 41 -4.07 -17.37 -15.24
C LEU A 41 -3.40 -17.92 -16.49
N GLY A 42 -3.76 -19.15 -16.91
CA GLY A 42 -3.33 -19.72 -18.20
C GLY A 42 -3.77 -18.86 -19.38
N PHE A 43 -5.03 -18.43 -19.41
CA PHE A 43 -5.53 -17.50 -20.43
C PHE A 43 -4.80 -16.15 -20.40
N LEU A 44 -4.64 -15.54 -19.22
CA LEU A 44 -3.93 -14.27 -19.08
C LEU A 44 -2.45 -14.35 -19.49
N ALA A 45 -1.83 -15.52 -19.40
CA ALA A 45 -0.45 -15.72 -19.81
C ALA A 45 -0.31 -15.89 -21.33
N ALA A 46 -1.30 -16.50 -21.98
CA ALA A 46 -1.27 -16.83 -23.41
C ALA A 46 -1.95 -15.79 -24.31
N CYS A 47 -2.99 -15.12 -23.84
CA CYS A 47 -3.80 -14.20 -24.64
C CYS A 47 -3.19 -12.80 -24.73
N GLN A 48 -3.22 -12.21 -25.92
CA GLN A 48 -2.84 -10.82 -26.18
C GLN A 48 -4.04 -9.92 -26.57
N ALA A 49 -5.20 -10.52 -26.87
CA ALA A 49 -6.40 -9.77 -27.21
C ALA A 49 -6.95 -9.05 -25.97
N GLN A 50 -7.09 -7.72 -26.06
CA GLN A 50 -7.50 -6.87 -24.92
C GLN A 50 -8.89 -7.24 -24.39
N ASP A 51 -9.83 -7.59 -25.27
CA ASP A 51 -11.19 -7.99 -24.86
C ASP A 51 -11.17 -9.30 -24.05
N ALA A 52 -10.37 -10.28 -24.48
CA ALA A 52 -10.19 -11.53 -23.75
C ALA A 52 -9.49 -11.30 -22.40
N ILE A 53 -8.52 -10.39 -22.34
CA ILE A 53 -7.87 -9.98 -21.09
C ILE A 53 -8.88 -9.33 -20.15
N ALA A 54 -9.72 -8.41 -20.64
CA ALA A 54 -10.73 -7.74 -19.81
C ALA A 54 -11.73 -8.74 -19.20
N VAL A 55 -12.23 -9.69 -20.00
CA VAL A 55 -13.13 -10.74 -19.50
C VAL A 55 -12.40 -11.65 -18.51
N SER A 56 -11.18 -12.08 -18.82
CA SER A 56 -10.36 -12.92 -17.93
C SER A 56 -10.11 -12.23 -16.58
N MET A 57 -9.78 -10.94 -16.60
CA MET A 57 -9.57 -10.14 -15.41
C MET A 57 -10.84 -10.04 -14.56
N LYS A 58 -12.02 -9.92 -15.20
CA LYS A 58 -13.28 -9.90 -14.46
C LYS A 58 -13.61 -11.24 -13.81
N VAL A 59 -13.42 -12.35 -14.52
CA VAL A 59 -13.61 -13.71 -13.97
C VAL A 59 -12.64 -13.95 -12.81
N LEU A 60 -11.39 -13.52 -12.95
CA LEU A 60 -10.39 -13.63 -11.88
C LEU A 60 -10.76 -12.80 -10.65
N GLU A 61 -11.27 -11.57 -10.86
CA GLU A 61 -11.75 -10.70 -9.79
C GLU A 61 -12.85 -11.39 -8.99
N ASP A 62 -13.87 -11.92 -9.68
CA ASP A 62 -15.01 -12.57 -9.03
C ASP A 62 -14.55 -13.82 -8.23
N ALA A 63 -13.60 -14.59 -8.76
CA ALA A 63 -12.99 -15.73 -8.07
C ALA A 63 -12.23 -15.32 -6.80
N VAL A 64 -11.40 -14.27 -6.89
CA VAL A 64 -10.54 -13.81 -5.80
C VAL A 64 -11.36 -13.18 -4.68
N LEU A 65 -12.44 -12.48 -5.01
CA LEU A 65 -13.34 -11.89 -4.02
C LEU A 65 -14.22 -12.94 -3.32
N LEU A 66 -14.44 -14.09 -3.96
CA LEU A 66 -15.26 -15.17 -3.39
C LEU A 66 -14.53 -16.00 -2.32
N SER A 67 -13.22 -16.27 -2.51
CA SER A 67 -12.43 -17.10 -1.59
C SER A 67 -11.15 -16.39 -1.12
N PRO A 68 -10.94 -16.24 0.20
CA PRO A 68 -9.67 -15.73 0.74
C PRO A 68 -8.44 -16.55 0.34
N GLN A 69 -8.62 -17.85 0.05
CA GLN A 69 -7.51 -18.73 -0.37
C GLN A 69 -7.00 -18.37 -1.78
N ALA A 70 -7.88 -17.84 -2.65
CA ALA A 70 -7.54 -17.47 -4.02
C ALA A 70 -6.40 -16.45 -4.08
N GLY A 71 -6.33 -15.50 -3.13
CA GLY A 71 -5.21 -14.56 -3.06
C GLY A 71 -3.86 -15.21 -2.72
N THR A 72 -3.86 -16.31 -1.97
CA THR A 72 -2.65 -17.11 -1.71
C THR A 72 -2.24 -17.90 -2.93
N ILE A 73 -3.19 -18.54 -3.61
CA ILE A 73 -2.95 -19.29 -4.86
C ILE A 73 -2.42 -18.36 -5.94
N LEU A 74 -3.04 -17.18 -6.10
CA LEU A 74 -2.59 -16.15 -7.03
C LEU A 74 -1.13 -15.74 -6.79
N ARG A 75 -0.66 -15.75 -5.54
CA ARG A 75 0.75 -15.55 -5.21
C ARG A 75 1.61 -16.74 -5.64
N LEU A 76 1.20 -17.96 -5.28
CA LEU A 76 1.98 -19.18 -5.52
C LEU A 76 2.14 -19.48 -7.02
N GLU A 77 1.12 -19.20 -7.83
CA GLU A 77 1.12 -19.40 -9.28
C GLU A 77 1.78 -18.24 -10.05
N GLY A 78 2.41 -17.28 -9.36
CA GLY A 78 3.00 -16.09 -9.99
C GLY A 78 1.98 -15.12 -10.60
N GLY A 79 0.70 -15.32 -10.34
CA GLY A 79 -0.41 -14.52 -10.86
C GLY A 79 -0.37 -13.04 -10.45
N LEU A 80 0.19 -12.71 -9.28
CA LEU A 80 0.37 -11.29 -8.88
C LEU A 80 1.19 -10.51 -9.91
N LYS A 81 2.31 -11.10 -10.36
CA LYS A 81 3.21 -10.50 -11.35
C LYS A 81 2.53 -10.36 -12.71
N LEU A 82 1.71 -11.35 -13.07
CA LEU A 82 0.93 -11.33 -14.31
C LEU A 82 -0.14 -10.24 -14.29
N VAL A 83 -0.89 -10.11 -13.19
CA VAL A 83 -1.89 -9.06 -13.00
C VAL A 83 -1.26 -7.66 -13.04
N MET A 84 -0.11 -7.46 -12.37
CA MET A 84 0.60 -6.18 -12.43
C MET A 84 1.13 -5.87 -13.84
N ARG A 85 1.55 -6.89 -14.61
CA ARG A 85 1.96 -6.70 -16.00
C ARG A 85 0.80 -6.19 -16.85
N HIS A 86 -0.38 -6.79 -16.72
CA HIS A 86 -1.58 -6.35 -17.43
C HIS A 86 -2.04 -4.96 -16.98
N LEU A 87 -2.00 -4.67 -15.68
CA LEU A 87 -2.27 -3.32 -15.17
C LEU A 87 -1.30 -2.28 -15.75
N ARG A 88 0.00 -2.62 -15.86
CA ARG A 88 1.00 -1.73 -16.44
C ARG A 88 0.77 -1.45 -17.92
N ASN A 89 0.38 -2.47 -18.68
CA ASN A 89 0.17 -2.36 -20.12
C ASN A 89 -1.15 -1.67 -20.47
N SER A 90 -2.16 -1.80 -19.60
CA SER A 90 -3.53 -1.38 -19.84
C SER A 90 -4.07 -0.47 -18.72
N VAL A 91 -3.20 0.38 -18.14
CA VAL A 91 -3.56 1.25 -17.02
C VAL A 91 -4.68 2.23 -17.38
N SER A 92 -4.78 2.62 -18.65
CA SER A 92 -5.83 3.53 -19.14
C SER A 92 -7.15 2.84 -19.44
N LEU A 93 -7.22 1.50 -19.43
CA LEU A 93 -8.42 0.74 -19.78
C LEU A 93 -9.18 0.36 -18.50
N PRO A 94 -10.33 1.00 -18.20
CA PRO A 94 -11.11 0.69 -16.99
C PRO A 94 -11.49 -0.79 -16.81
N PRO A 95 -11.87 -1.53 -17.89
CA PRO A 95 -12.19 -2.96 -17.79
C PRO A 95 -11.04 -3.85 -17.32
N VAL A 96 -9.78 -3.37 -17.39
CA VAL A 96 -8.60 -4.10 -16.91
C VAL A 96 -8.11 -3.49 -15.60
N ALA A 97 -7.98 -2.16 -15.54
CA ALA A 97 -7.41 -1.45 -14.40
C ALA A 97 -8.23 -1.63 -13.12
N GLY A 98 -9.56 -1.50 -13.20
CA GLY A 98 -10.44 -1.66 -12.04
C GLY A 98 -10.37 -3.06 -11.43
N PRO A 99 -10.64 -4.12 -12.20
CA PRO A 99 -10.49 -5.50 -11.72
C PRO A 99 -9.09 -5.80 -11.21
N ALA A 100 -8.02 -5.35 -11.91
CA ALA A 100 -6.65 -5.55 -11.46
C ALA A 100 -6.40 -4.97 -10.06
N CYS A 101 -6.85 -3.73 -9.82
CA CYS A 101 -6.67 -3.08 -8.52
C CYS A 101 -7.42 -3.82 -7.42
N ARG A 102 -8.64 -4.30 -7.69
CA ARG A 102 -9.44 -5.10 -6.73
C ARG A 102 -8.81 -6.45 -6.43
N ILE A 103 -8.35 -7.17 -7.46
CA ILE A 103 -7.62 -8.43 -7.31
C ILE A 103 -6.38 -8.24 -6.43
N LEU A 104 -5.56 -7.24 -6.75
CA LEU A 104 -4.31 -6.98 -6.02
C LEU A 104 -4.57 -6.54 -4.58
N ALA A 105 -5.57 -5.69 -4.34
CA ALA A 105 -5.97 -5.26 -2.99
C ALA A 105 -6.45 -6.45 -2.15
N ALA A 106 -7.37 -7.27 -2.70
CA ALA A 106 -7.88 -8.46 -2.04
C ALA A 106 -6.76 -9.47 -1.76
N ALA A 107 -5.86 -9.71 -2.71
CA ALA A 107 -4.71 -10.58 -2.51
C ALA A 107 -3.77 -10.02 -1.44
N ALA A 108 -3.49 -8.71 -1.42
CA ALA A 108 -2.67 -8.07 -0.42
C ALA A 108 -3.28 -8.13 0.99
N ALA A 109 -4.61 -8.24 1.10
CA ALA A 109 -5.29 -8.40 2.38
C ALA A 109 -5.06 -9.78 3.02
N THR A 110 -4.74 -10.82 2.24
CA THR A 110 -4.64 -12.21 2.72
C THR A 110 -3.50 -12.47 3.69
N SER A 111 -2.29 -11.99 3.42
CA SER A 111 -1.12 -12.30 4.24
C SER A 111 0.00 -11.26 4.12
N ALA A 112 0.84 -11.18 5.15
CA ALA A 112 2.05 -10.36 5.14
C ALA A 112 3.04 -10.81 4.06
N VAL A 113 3.11 -12.11 3.76
CA VAL A 113 3.97 -12.67 2.71
C VAL A 113 3.52 -12.18 1.33
N THR A 114 2.21 -12.11 1.08
CA THR A 114 1.65 -11.55 -0.16
C THR A 114 1.96 -10.06 -0.29
N GLN A 115 1.82 -9.29 0.80
CA GLN A 115 2.19 -7.87 0.83
C GLN A 115 3.67 -7.66 0.50
N GLN A 116 4.55 -8.48 1.06
CA GLN A 116 5.99 -8.43 0.77
C GLN A 116 6.31 -8.83 -0.67
N ALA A 117 5.61 -9.82 -1.24
CA ALA A 117 5.79 -10.21 -2.63
C ALA A 117 5.47 -9.04 -3.57
N LEU A 118 4.34 -8.37 -3.35
CA LEU A 118 3.95 -7.16 -4.11
C LEU A 118 4.95 -6.01 -3.91
N ALA A 119 5.42 -5.77 -2.69
CA ALA A 119 6.41 -4.73 -2.40
C ALA A 119 7.78 -4.99 -3.06
N LYS A 120 8.11 -6.26 -3.36
CA LYS A 120 9.35 -6.63 -4.04
C LYS A 120 9.32 -6.35 -5.55
N GLU A 121 8.15 -6.13 -6.12
CA GLU A 121 7.98 -5.96 -7.57
C GLU A 121 8.43 -4.56 -8.01
N LYS A 122 9.32 -4.51 -8.99
CA LYS A 122 10.00 -3.28 -9.38
C LYS A 122 9.02 -2.30 -9.99
N GLY A 123 9.03 -1.07 -9.48
CA GLY A 123 8.20 0.03 -9.99
C GLY A 123 6.73 -0.07 -9.60
N VAL A 124 6.41 -0.82 -8.54
CA VAL A 124 5.01 -0.94 -8.07
C VAL A 124 4.46 0.42 -7.62
N GLY A 125 5.23 1.24 -6.89
CA GLY A 125 4.72 2.53 -6.44
C GLY A 125 4.46 3.52 -7.57
N ALA A 126 5.37 3.62 -8.55
CA ALA A 126 5.15 4.43 -9.74
C ALA A 126 3.92 3.98 -10.55
N LEU A 127 3.70 2.66 -10.67
CA LEU A 127 2.50 2.11 -11.32
C LEU A 127 1.22 2.49 -10.56
N LEU A 128 1.22 2.38 -9.24
CA LEU A 128 0.04 2.71 -8.43
C LEU A 128 -0.28 4.21 -8.46
N LEU A 129 0.74 5.07 -8.47
CA LEU A 129 0.54 6.52 -8.64
C LEU A 129 0.01 6.86 -10.03
N SER A 130 0.53 6.23 -11.08
CA SER A 130 0.00 6.38 -12.43
C SER A 130 -1.47 5.93 -12.51
N ALA A 131 -1.82 4.80 -11.88
CA ALA A 131 -3.21 4.36 -11.81
C ALA A 131 -4.10 5.34 -11.02
N CYS A 132 -3.60 5.95 -9.94
CA CYS A 132 -4.32 7.00 -9.21
C CYS A 132 -4.51 8.26 -10.06
N ALA A 133 -3.52 8.65 -10.88
CA ALA A 133 -3.65 9.81 -11.75
C ALA A 133 -4.74 9.64 -12.82
N VAL A 134 -4.96 8.40 -13.29
CA VAL A 134 -5.99 8.10 -14.29
C VAL A 134 -7.36 7.85 -13.65
N HIS A 135 -7.43 7.06 -12.58
CA HIS A 135 -8.67 6.54 -12.01
C HIS A 135 -8.99 7.06 -10.61
N GLY A 136 -8.24 8.04 -10.10
CA GLY A 136 -8.36 8.53 -8.72
C GLY A 136 -9.74 9.08 -8.37
N ARG A 137 -10.55 9.48 -9.36
CA ARG A 137 -11.91 9.99 -9.17
C ARG A 137 -12.99 8.91 -9.22
N ASP A 138 -12.66 7.69 -9.63
CA ASP A 138 -13.59 6.57 -9.62
C ASP A 138 -13.52 5.84 -8.26
N PRO A 139 -14.55 5.89 -7.40
CA PRO A 139 -14.53 5.21 -6.11
C PRO A 139 -14.35 3.69 -6.23
N ALA A 140 -14.79 3.08 -7.34
CA ALA A 140 -14.68 1.64 -7.57
C ALA A 140 -13.23 1.19 -7.83
N VAL A 141 -12.33 2.13 -8.12
CA VAL A 141 -10.90 1.88 -8.37
C VAL A 141 -10.02 2.55 -7.31
N ALA A 142 -10.33 3.79 -6.92
CA ALA A 142 -9.57 4.56 -5.93
C ALA A 142 -9.55 3.91 -4.55
N GLY A 143 -10.67 3.33 -4.10
CA GLY A 143 -10.73 2.57 -2.85
C GLY A 143 -9.74 1.40 -2.82
N PRO A 144 -9.84 0.46 -3.78
CA PRO A 144 -8.89 -0.63 -3.93
C PRO A 144 -7.43 -0.19 -4.12
N LEU A 145 -7.18 0.90 -4.85
CA LEU A 145 -5.83 1.48 -4.99
C LEU A 145 -5.28 1.97 -3.64
N ALA A 146 -6.07 2.74 -2.90
CA ALA A 146 -5.69 3.22 -1.58
C ALA A 146 -5.48 2.07 -0.58
N GLU A 147 -6.33 1.04 -0.65
CA GLU A 147 -6.20 -0.19 0.13
C GLU A 147 -4.89 -0.91 -0.19
N LEU A 148 -4.61 -1.17 -1.48
CA LEU A 148 -3.39 -1.83 -1.93
C LEU A 148 -2.14 -1.07 -1.49
N MET A 149 -2.09 0.26 -1.69
CA MET A 149 -1.00 1.11 -1.21
C MET A 149 -0.85 1.03 0.32
N ALA A 150 -1.96 1.06 1.06
CA ALA A 150 -1.96 0.90 2.52
C ALA A 150 -1.50 -0.49 2.98
N HIS A 151 -1.66 -1.53 2.16
CA HIS A 151 -1.18 -2.86 2.45
C HIS A 151 0.32 -3.03 2.20
N ILE A 152 0.82 -2.58 1.04
CA ILE A 152 2.25 -2.72 0.72
C ILE A 152 3.14 -1.82 1.60
N SER A 153 2.65 -0.63 1.99
CA SER A 153 3.33 0.32 2.89
C SER A 153 3.56 -0.19 4.31
N ARG A 154 2.98 -1.34 4.69
CA ARG A 154 3.27 -1.98 5.99
C ARG A 154 4.69 -2.52 6.06
N SER A 155 5.29 -2.84 4.91
CA SER A 155 6.68 -3.27 4.80
C SER A 155 7.56 -2.07 4.48
N THR A 156 8.81 -2.06 5.00
CA THR A 156 9.78 -1.00 4.71
C THR A 156 10.03 -0.88 3.20
N LYS A 157 10.22 -2.00 2.51
CA LYS A 157 10.42 -2.04 1.05
C LYS A 157 9.23 -1.44 0.29
N GLY A 158 8.01 -1.71 0.71
CA GLY A 158 6.81 -1.16 0.07
C GLY A 158 6.62 0.33 0.36
N ALA A 159 6.97 0.79 1.57
CA ALA A 159 7.01 2.21 1.90
C ALA A 159 8.02 2.96 1.02
N VAL A 160 9.26 2.47 0.91
CA VAL A 160 10.30 3.01 0.02
C VAL A 160 9.82 3.12 -1.43
N GLN A 161 9.12 2.09 -1.94
CA GLN A 161 8.61 2.13 -3.31
C GLN A 161 7.52 3.19 -3.52
N LEU A 162 6.81 3.60 -2.46
CA LEU A 162 5.79 4.64 -2.50
C LEU A 162 6.36 6.02 -2.24
N GLU A 163 7.62 6.15 -1.81
CA GLU A 163 8.35 7.42 -1.72
C GLU A 163 8.76 7.93 -3.11
N VAL A 164 7.77 8.13 -3.96
CA VAL A 164 7.91 8.64 -5.32
C VAL A 164 7.36 10.06 -5.36
N ASP A 165 7.98 10.90 -6.18
CA ASP A 165 7.51 12.26 -6.45
C ASP A 165 6.04 12.23 -6.88
N GLY A 166 5.24 13.13 -6.29
CA GLY A 166 3.80 13.23 -6.58
C GLY A 166 2.88 12.42 -5.67
N LEU A 167 3.39 11.58 -4.76
CA LEU A 167 2.53 10.88 -3.80
C LEU A 167 1.74 11.86 -2.92
N LEU A 168 2.38 12.92 -2.39
CA LEU A 168 1.70 13.85 -1.50
C LEU A 168 0.53 14.59 -2.19
N PRO A 169 0.67 15.16 -3.40
CA PRO A 169 -0.46 15.66 -4.18
C PRO A 169 -1.59 14.65 -4.37
N VAL A 170 -1.27 13.39 -4.67
CA VAL A 170 -2.28 12.32 -4.81
C VAL A 170 -3.01 12.06 -3.49
N LEU A 171 -2.31 12.02 -2.37
CA LEU A 171 -2.92 11.87 -1.04
C LEU A 171 -3.87 13.02 -0.72
N GLN A 172 -3.47 14.25 -1.05
CA GLN A 172 -4.32 15.44 -0.88
C GLN A 172 -5.59 15.34 -1.73
N GLU A 173 -5.44 15.04 -3.03
CA GLU A 173 -6.58 14.90 -3.95
C GLU A 173 -7.55 13.81 -3.50
N LEU A 174 -7.06 12.63 -3.09
CA LEU A 174 -7.91 11.56 -2.61
C LEU A 174 -8.64 11.92 -1.31
N LEU A 175 -7.99 12.61 -0.37
CA LEU A 175 -8.64 13.03 0.87
C LEU A 175 -9.73 14.08 0.63
N VAL A 176 -9.50 15.01 -0.30
CA VAL A 176 -10.50 16.04 -0.66
C VAL A 176 -11.66 15.42 -1.44
N THR A 177 -11.36 14.62 -2.47
CA THR A 177 -12.37 14.02 -3.35
C THR A 177 -13.29 13.06 -2.61
N TYR A 178 -12.75 12.29 -1.67
CA TYR A 178 -13.50 11.28 -0.91
C TYR A 178 -13.90 11.73 0.49
N LEU A 179 -13.94 13.04 0.75
CA LEU A 179 -14.53 13.54 1.98
C LEU A 179 -16.02 13.15 2.04
N GLY A 180 -16.41 12.40 3.06
CA GLY A 180 -17.74 11.79 3.18
C GLY A 180 -17.81 10.33 2.71
N ASN A 181 -16.88 9.88 1.86
CA ASN A 181 -16.68 8.45 1.55
C ASN A 181 -15.64 7.85 2.51
N TRP A 182 -16.09 7.60 3.73
CA TRP A 182 -15.25 7.17 4.85
C TRP A 182 -14.44 5.88 4.62
N PRO A 183 -14.92 4.86 3.88
CA PRO A 183 -14.11 3.71 3.52
C PRO A 183 -12.82 4.07 2.77
N VAL A 184 -12.93 4.81 1.66
CA VAL A 184 -11.76 5.23 0.85
C VAL A 184 -10.88 6.17 1.67
N PHE A 185 -11.48 7.17 2.31
CA PHE A 185 -10.78 8.11 3.18
C PHE A 185 -9.97 7.40 4.28
N GLY A 186 -10.57 6.37 4.89
CA GLY A 186 -9.93 5.57 5.93
C GLY A 186 -8.70 4.80 5.42
N TRP A 187 -8.74 4.28 4.19
CA TRP A 187 -7.59 3.64 3.56
C TRP A 187 -6.46 4.61 3.28
N VAL A 188 -6.77 5.82 2.79
CA VAL A 188 -5.77 6.87 2.56
C VAL A 188 -5.09 7.26 3.89
N LEU A 189 -5.85 7.45 4.97
CA LEU A 189 -5.25 7.72 6.29
C LEU A 189 -4.42 6.55 6.82
N LYS A 190 -4.78 5.31 6.49
CA LYS A 190 -4.01 4.13 6.89
C LYS A 190 -2.68 4.06 6.15
N LEU A 191 -2.67 4.39 4.86
CA LEU A 191 -1.45 4.59 4.07
C LEU A 191 -0.57 5.67 4.70
N ILE A 192 -1.10 6.87 4.94
CA ILE A 192 -0.35 7.98 5.55
C ILE A 192 0.27 7.57 6.89
N LYS A 193 -0.51 6.92 7.76
CA LYS A 193 0.00 6.44 9.05
C LYS A 193 1.14 5.42 8.90
N ASN A 194 1.07 4.53 7.90
CA ASN A 194 2.13 3.54 7.67
C ASN A 194 3.41 4.21 7.15
N LEU A 195 3.29 5.18 6.25
CA LEU A 195 4.40 5.98 5.76
C LEU A 195 5.03 6.80 6.89
N ALA A 196 4.21 7.47 7.72
CA ALA A 196 4.68 8.19 8.90
C ALA A 196 5.43 7.29 9.88
N LYS A 197 4.98 6.04 10.06
CA LYS A 197 5.69 5.04 10.87
C LYS A 197 7.05 4.69 10.26
N TYR A 198 7.10 4.51 8.95
CA TYR A 198 8.35 4.24 8.23
C TYR A 198 9.33 5.42 8.35
N GLU A 199 8.87 6.64 8.10
CA GLU A 199 9.70 7.86 8.23
C GLU A 199 10.21 8.03 9.67
N TYR A 200 9.34 7.86 10.67
CA TYR A 200 9.75 7.90 12.08
C TYR A 200 10.86 6.88 12.39
N SER A 201 10.74 5.65 11.88
CA SER A 201 11.72 4.59 12.08
C SER A 201 13.04 4.83 11.33
N MET A 202 13.00 5.44 10.14
CA MET A 202 14.20 5.70 9.33
C MET A 202 14.96 6.95 9.79
N TYR A 203 14.26 7.98 10.25
CA TYR A 203 14.85 9.28 10.57
C TYR A 203 15.01 9.54 12.07
N GLY A 204 14.90 8.49 12.91
CA GLY A 204 15.32 8.57 14.31
C GLY A 204 14.39 9.37 15.23
N GLY A 205 13.09 9.43 14.92
CA GLY A 205 12.10 10.03 15.81
C GLY A 205 12.16 11.55 15.87
N GLY A 206 11.49 12.19 14.92
CA GLY A 206 11.31 13.63 14.87
C GLY A 206 11.95 14.21 13.61
N CYS A 207 11.11 14.57 12.65
CA CYS A 207 11.53 15.45 11.57
C CYS A 207 11.81 16.81 12.20
N THR A 208 13.08 17.13 12.45
CA THR A 208 13.48 18.45 12.92
C THR A 208 13.05 19.46 11.86
N ALA A 209 12.04 20.26 12.18
CA ALA A 209 11.48 21.29 11.32
C ALA A 209 12.45 22.48 11.07
N THR A 210 13.76 22.24 11.19
CA THR A 210 14.84 23.22 11.07
C THR A 210 15.78 22.92 9.91
N ALA A 211 15.33 22.22 8.87
CA ALA A 211 15.97 22.32 7.55
C ALA A 211 15.52 23.62 6.89
N VAL A 212 15.99 24.75 7.44
CA VAL A 212 16.07 26.01 6.69
C VAL A 212 17.03 25.74 5.53
N PRO A 213 16.68 26.00 4.26
CA PRO A 213 17.64 25.89 3.18
C PRO A 213 18.68 27.00 3.37
N SER A 214 19.86 26.65 3.86
CA SER A 214 20.97 27.58 3.93
C SER A 214 21.48 27.82 2.50
N TYR A 215 20.91 28.83 1.86
CA TYR A 215 21.42 29.45 0.65
C TYR A 215 22.69 30.24 1.00
N TYR A 216 23.85 29.59 1.11
CA TYR A 216 25.14 30.25 0.88
C TYR A 216 26.16 29.17 0.45
N SER A 217 26.22 28.96 -0.87
CA SER A 217 27.38 28.35 -1.52
C SER A 217 28.36 29.46 -1.85
N THR A 218 29.45 29.54 -1.09
CA THR A 218 30.66 30.27 -1.49
C THR A 218 31.83 29.31 -1.40
N VAL A 219 32.37 28.95 -2.55
CA VAL A 219 33.72 28.39 -2.71
C VAL A 219 34.72 29.43 -2.21
N PRO A 220 35.86 29.03 -1.58
CA PRO A 220 37.10 28.95 -2.36
C PRO A 220 38.09 27.83 -1.94
N TYR A 221 38.73 27.25 -2.97
CA TYR A 221 40.17 26.98 -3.14
C TYR A 221 41.11 26.76 -1.92
N GLY A 222 41.86 25.64 -1.93
CA GLY A 222 43.33 25.66 -1.76
C GLY A 222 44.01 24.89 -0.60
N SER A 223 44.79 23.86 -0.97
CA SER A 223 46.18 23.56 -0.50
C SER A 223 46.48 23.01 0.90
N GLY A 224 46.92 21.73 0.95
CA GLY A 224 48.20 21.31 1.57
C GLY A 224 48.21 20.78 3.01
N GLY A 225 48.88 19.64 3.23
CA GLY A 225 49.43 19.27 4.55
C GLY A 225 49.29 17.79 4.95
N ALA A 226 50.40 17.07 4.88
CA ALA A 226 50.55 15.67 5.26
C ALA A 226 50.59 15.44 6.79
N GLY A 227 50.18 14.25 7.23
CA GLY A 227 50.39 13.74 8.59
C GLY A 227 50.12 12.23 8.66
N ALA A 228 51.19 11.44 8.73
CA ALA A 228 51.20 9.99 8.75
C ALA A 228 51.09 9.42 10.18
N GLY A 229 50.44 8.26 10.34
CA GLY A 229 50.62 7.38 11.50
C GLY A 229 49.58 6.24 11.59
N PRO A 230 49.96 4.98 11.91
CA PRO A 230 49.30 3.79 11.38
C PRO A 230 48.65 2.84 12.41
N GLY A 231 47.73 1.99 11.94
CA GLY A 231 47.54 0.62 12.45
C GLY A 231 46.28 0.35 13.27
N GLY A 232 45.49 -0.65 12.85
CA GLY A 232 44.64 -1.43 13.77
C GLY A 232 43.20 -1.71 13.34
N ALA A 233 43.04 -2.70 12.45
CA ALA A 233 41.99 -3.72 12.43
C ALA A 233 40.52 -3.41 12.81
N GLY A 234 39.63 -3.77 11.88
CA GLY A 234 38.37 -4.44 12.24
C GLY A 234 37.13 -3.56 12.28
N GLY A 235 36.39 -3.56 11.17
CA GLY A 235 35.03 -3.04 11.13
C GLY A 235 34.66 -2.64 9.72
N GLY A 236 33.96 -3.52 8.99
CA GLY A 236 33.24 -3.15 7.78
C GLY A 236 32.17 -2.14 8.12
N SER A 237 32.57 -0.88 8.24
CA SER A 237 31.67 0.25 8.42
C SER A 237 31.00 0.49 7.08
N SER A 238 29.70 0.24 7.03
CA SER A 238 28.82 0.66 5.97
C SER A 238 28.90 2.19 5.84
N THR A 239 29.83 2.68 5.05
CA THR A 239 29.78 4.02 4.45
C THR A 239 28.75 4.02 3.32
N LEU A 240 27.50 3.65 3.65
CA LEU A 240 26.35 4.26 3.02
C LEU A 240 26.21 5.64 3.66
N VAL A 241 27.02 6.53 3.08
CA VAL A 241 27.00 7.97 3.24
C VAL A 241 25.58 8.45 3.51
N ALA A 242 25.36 8.86 4.76
CA ALA A 242 24.29 9.72 5.21
C ALA A 242 24.46 11.12 4.59
N ALA A 243 24.33 11.23 3.26
CA ALA A 243 24.32 12.50 2.52
C ALA A 243 23.09 12.62 1.62
N ARG A 244 21.91 12.32 2.18
CA ARG A 244 20.67 12.97 1.76
C ARG A 244 19.90 13.34 3.02
N GLY A 245 19.96 14.62 3.38
CA GLY A 245 18.90 15.28 4.16
C GLY A 245 17.61 15.38 3.35
N GLY A 246 17.14 14.25 2.80
CA GLY A 246 15.84 14.14 2.18
C GLY A 246 14.86 13.79 3.29
N GLY A 247 14.02 14.75 3.69
CA GLY A 247 12.86 14.43 4.51
C GLY A 247 12.04 13.35 3.80
N GLY A 248 11.41 12.44 4.54
CA GLY A 248 10.43 11.55 3.91
C GLY A 248 9.31 12.36 3.23
N VAL A 249 8.52 11.73 2.37
CA VAL A 249 7.48 12.41 1.57
C VAL A 249 6.51 13.21 2.44
N LEU A 250 6.24 12.78 3.68
CA LEU A 250 5.35 13.47 4.60
C LEU A 250 6.05 14.57 5.41
N CYS A 251 7.32 14.38 5.74
CA CYS A 251 8.13 15.34 6.48
C CYS A 251 8.77 16.44 5.62
N CYS A 252 8.96 16.21 4.32
CA CYS A 252 9.46 17.21 3.39
C CYS A 252 8.62 18.49 3.43
N ALA A 253 9.27 19.62 3.71
CA ALA A 253 8.66 20.96 3.79
C ALA A 253 7.47 21.13 4.77
N GLY A 254 7.19 20.13 5.62
CA GLY A 254 6.06 20.13 6.55
C GLY A 254 4.67 20.06 5.90
N GLU A 255 4.57 19.83 4.60
CA GLU A 255 3.29 19.83 3.88
C GLU A 255 2.39 18.66 4.30
N GLY A 256 2.96 17.46 4.49
CA GLY A 256 2.21 16.31 5.01
C GLY A 256 1.64 16.57 6.41
N VAL A 257 2.37 17.28 7.26
CA VAL A 257 1.92 17.69 8.59
C VAL A 257 0.77 18.70 8.49
N ARG A 258 0.90 19.73 7.65
CA ARG A 258 -0.17 20.73 7.43
C ARG A 258 -1.46 20.09 6.91
N LEU A 259 -1.32 19.16 5.96
CA LEU A 259 -2.44 18.34 5.46
C LEU A 259 -3.14 17.60 6.61
N LEU A 260 -2.39 16.88 7.44
CA LEU A 260 -2.96 16.10 8.54
C LEU A 260 -3.59 16.98 9.63
N LEU A 261 -3.04 18.17 9.89
CA LEU A 261 -3.68 19.15 10.78
C LEU A 261 -5.02 19.63 10.22
N GLY A 262 -5.10 19.88 8.91
CA GLY A 262 -6.35 20.19 8.22
C GLY A 262 -7.38 19.06 8.36
N VAL A 263 -6.96 17.82 8.09
CA VAL A 263 -7.80 16.63 8.25
C VAL A 263 -8.28 16.47 9.69
N ALA A 264 -7.40 16.65 10.69
CA ALA A 264 -7.74 16.54 12.10
C ALA A 264 -8.81 17.57 12.50
N ARG A 265 -8.71 18.81 12.00
CA ARG A 265 -9.73 19.86 12.23
C ARG A 265 -11.09 19.50 11.63
N VAL A 266 -11.11 18.86 10.46
CA VAL A 266 -12.35 18.40 9.83
C VAL A 266 -12.94 17.24 10.64
N LEU A 267 -12.16 16.21 10.91
CA LEU A 267 -12.62 15.03 11.66
C LEU A 267 -13.01 15.35 13.11
N GLY A 268 -12.41 16.36 13.73
CA GLY A 268 -12.80 16.84 15.05
C GLY A 268 -14.23 17.37 15.12
N ARG A 269 -14.83 17.74 13.98
CA ARG A 269 -16.23 18.18 13.85
C ARG A 269 -17.18 17.06 13.45
N VAL A 270 -16.69 15.84 13.21
CA VAL A 270 -17.49 14.68 12.77
C VAL A 270 -17.39 13.58 13.85
N PRO A 271 -18.24 13.61 14.90
CA PRO A 271 -18.11 12.73 16.05
C PRO A 271 -18.26 11.24 15.71
N GLU A 272 -18.94 10.90 14.62
CA GLU A 272 -19.10 9.54 14.11
C GLU A 272 -17.76 8.95 13.63
N GLN A 273 -16.80 9.81 13.24
CA GLN A 273 -15.52 9.42 12.67
C GLN A 273 -14.34 9.48 13.65
N ARG A 274 -14.60 9.33 14.96
CA ARG A 274 -13.56 9.26 16.03
C ARG A 274 -12.43 8.29 15.73
N LYS A 275 -12.70 7.15 15.07
CA LYS A 275 -11.66 6.17 14.70
C LYS A 275 -10.67 6.74 13.69
N LEU A 276 -11.13 7.56 12.75
CA LEU A 276 -10.29 8.23 11.75
C LEU A 276 -9.50 9.37 12.38
N LEU A 277 -10.10 10.10 13.33
CA LEU A 277 -9.40 11.13 14.09
C LEU A 277 -8.23 10.54 14.87
N LYS A 278 -8.45 9.45 15.63
CA LYS A 278 -7.38 8.73 16.36
C LYS A 278 -6.23 8.30 15.43
N ARG A 279 -6.55 7.84 14.22
CA ARG A 279 -5.56 7.45 13.21
C ARG A 279 -4.74 8.64 12.72
N THR A 280 -5.41 9.76 12.46
CA THR A 280 -4.78 11.03 12.04
C THR A 280 -3.87 11.57 13.13
N SER A 281 -4.33 11.61 14.37
CA SER A 281 -3.53 12.03 15.54
C SER A 281 -2.29 11.14 15.73
N ARG A 282 -2.42 9.82 15.51
CA ARG A 282 -1.26 8.92 15.59
C ARG A 282 -0.24 9.18 14.48
N ALA A 283 -0.69 9.49 13.26
CA ALA A 283 0.21 9.88 12.18
C ALA A 283 0.92 11.22 12.49
N LEU A 284 0.19 12.22 12.97
CA LEU A 284 0.77 13.50 13.42
C LEU A 284 1.81 13.32 14.52
N TRP A 285 1.57 12.42 15.48
CA TRP A 285 2.52 12.12 16.55
C TRP A 285 3.81 11.46 16.04
N LEU A 286 3.71 10.60 15.02
CA LEU A 286 4.88 9.99 14.40
C LEU A 286 5.71 11.03 13.64
N LEU A 287 5.08 12.00 12.98
CA LEU A 287 5.79 13.03 12.21
C LEU A 287 6.32 14.17 13.09
N CYS A 288 5.58 14.53 14.13
CA CYS A 288 5.86 15.68 15.01
C CYS A 288 5.67 15.32 16.49
N PRO A 289 6.53 14.44 17.05
CA PRO A 289 6.42 14.02 18.45
C PRO A 289 6.55 15.20 19.44
N HIS A 290 7.31 16.23 19.07
CA HIS A 290 7.56 17.42 19.90
C HIS A 290 6.36 18.36 20.03
N LEU A 291 5.43 18.36 19.06
CA LEU A 291 4.26 19.25 19.08
C LEU A 291 3.11 18.71 19.95
N LEU A 292 3.25 17.50 20.52
CA LEU A 292 2.17 16.79 21.20
C LEU A 292 2.54 16.36 22.64
N LEU A 293 3.49 17.05 23.28
CA LEU A 293 3.87 16.79 24.67
C LEU A 293 3.38 17.89 25.64
N PRO A 294 2.88 17.52 26.85
CA PRO A 294 2.54 16.17 27.29
C PRO A 294 1.07 15.83 26.98
N LEU A 295 0.80 14.53 26.82
CA LEU A 295 -0.56 13.97 26.65
C LEU A 295 -1.53 14.50 27.73
N PRO A 296 -2.84 14.71 27.43
CA PRO A 296 -3.85 14.58 28.48
C PRO A 296 -3.69 13.18 29.08
N PRO A 297 -3.70 13.01 30.41
CA PRO A 297 -3.36 11.76 31.06
C PRO A 297 -4.17 10.63 30.44
N LEU A 298 -3.47 9.71 29.77
CA LEU A 298 -4.05 8.43 29.44
C LEU A 298 -4.36 7.80 30.79
N GLU A 299 -5.64 7.60 31.12
CA GLU A 299 -6.03 6.77 32.25
C GLU A 299 -5.16 5.51 32.20
N PRO A 300 -4.45 5.16 33.28
CA PRO A 300 -3.63 3.96 33.29
C PRO A 300 -4.56 2.81 32.92
N LEU A 301 -4.24 2.12 31.83
CA LEU A 301 -4.81 0.80 31.54
C LEU A 301 -4.71 0.04 32.85
N ALA A 302 -5.86 -0.25 33.46
CA ALA A 302 -5.92 -1.07 34.66
C ALA A 302 -5.00 -2.28 34.41
N PRO A 303 -4.08 -2.60 35.33
CA PRO A 303 -3.18 -3.71 35.12
C PRO A 303 -4.03 -4.93 34.76
N LEU A 304 -3.76 -5.50 33.58
CA LEU A 304 -4.36 -6.77 33.20
C LEU A 304 -4.14 -7.74 34.37
N PRO A 305 -5.19 -8.42 34.86
CA PRO A 305 -5.02 -9.32 35.99
C PRO A 305 -3.92 -10.33 35.66
N SER A 306 -3.01 -10.52 36.62
CA SER A 306 -1.90 -11.45 36.46
C SER A 306 -2.43 -12.85 36.14
N LYS A 307 -1.65 -13.64 35.41
CA LYS A 307 -1.99 -15.03 35.05
C LYS A 307 -2.26 -15.94 36.26
N ASP A 308 -1.94 -15.47 37.47
CA ASP A 308 -2.08 -16.19 38.74
C ASP A 308 -3.28 -15.69 39.57
N ALA A 309 -4.22 -14.96 38.96
CA ALA A 309 -5.40 -14.51 39.66
C ALA A 309 -6.32 -15.71 40.01
N PRO A 310 -6.62 -15.96 41.30
CA PRO A 310 -7.20 -17.22 41.79
C PRO A 310 -8.66 -17.49 41.37
N HIS A 311 -9.25 -16.63 40.55
CA HIS A 311 -10.63 -16.75 40.05
C HIS A 311 -10.74 -17.51 38.70
N LEU A 312 -9.64 -18.05 38.18
CA LEU A 312 -9.65 -18.97 37.02
C LEU A 312 -9.49 -20.45 37.39
N ALA A 313 -9.67 -20.82 38.66
CA ALA A 313 -9.91 -22.21 39.03
C ALA A 313 -11.36 -22.60 38.66
N VAL A 314 -11.60 -22.88 37.39
CA VAL A 314 -12.76 -23.68 36.99
C VAL A 314 -12.36 -25.15 37.27
N PRO A 315 -13.05 -25.87 38.17
CA PRO A 315 -12.74 -27.28 38.38
C PRO A 315 -13.08 -28.07 37.12
N SER A 316 -12.15 -28.98 36.76
CA SER A 316 -12.29 -30.01 35.73
C SER A 316 -13.41 -31.00 36.04
#